data_AF-A0A955AHV1-F1
#
_entry.id   AF-A0A955AHV1-F1
#
_cell.length_a   1.000
_cell.length_b   1.000
_cell.length_c   1.000
_cell.angle_alpha   90.00
_cell.angle_beta   90.00
_cell.angle_gamma   90.00
#
_symmetry.space_group_name_H-M   'P 1'
#
loop_
_entity.id
_entity.type
_entity.pdbx_description
1 polymer ?
#
loop_
_entity_poly.entity_id
_entity_poly.type
_entity_poly.pdbx_seq_one_letter_code
_entity_poly.pdbx_strand_id
1 'polypeptide(L)'
;NPKNRINWVHEGGFYGNMFGYHDVTDESDSAMQQPLCWITNDFDRSPAELLWVPHHRWGPLGGSLLNLSYGYGKLYVVPFETIDGQQQGGMCELPIPQFPTGTLRARFHPTNGHLYTCGMFAWAGNQHEQGGFFRVRKLDNAAYLPTKLQAHQRGMKITFTDPVDRTAAESTESYAISAWDLKRTARYGSDHYHQRSWPVTAAALSDDGYTIDLTIPDIAPTWGMEIRCFLKGSHGEQFERRIHNSIYRLAGADTTPSEEPRAIAPVGKDAKNTRDEPEAAKSYYDPVEREVAGWKIDIEPRLLAEANAELADSALTALENHLQRVRFIVPEAQLEKLQQVRIWVELENRELGAMQYHPDRGWLIAHGHDPRLEKHVHVPVAKDLIDRRTWEKHPYVILHELAHAYHDQVLGFDEAKIRAAYDQAKEQGHYQKVLLFTGQRVEHYGMTNHKEYFAEGTEAYLGVNDFYPFVRAELKEHDPRLHAVLEEVWGPRH
;
A
#
# COMPACT_ATOMS: atom_id res chain seq x y z
N ASN A 1 -19.73 4.55 7.13
CA ASN A 1 -19.11 5.50 6.17
C ASN A 1 -18.02 4.74 5.43
N PRO A 2 -18.24 4.39 4.17
CA PRO A 2 -17.59 3.22 3.58
C PRO A 2 -16.16 3.39 3.09
N LYS A 3 -15.59 4.59 3.14
CA LYS A 3 -14.18 4.84 2.82
C LYS A 3 -13.92 6.33 3.02
N ASN A 4 -12.64 6.73 3.01
CA ASN A 4 -12.28 8.12 2.80
C ASN A 4 -12.65 8.54 1.37
N ARG A 5 -13.08 9.80 1.19
CA ARG A 5 -13.44 10.35 -0.12
C ARG A 5 -13.26 11.86 -0.15
N ILE A 6 -12.98 12.40 -1.33
CA ILE A 6 -13.05 13.83 -1.62
C ILE A 6 -14.37 14.10 -2.34
N ASN A 7 -15.26 14.88 -1.71
CA ASN A 7 -16.51 15.28 -2.36
C ASN A 7 -16.34 16.63 -3.05
N TRP A 8 -16.84 16.75 -4.28
CA TRP A 8 -17.06 18.05 -4.89
C TRP A 8 -18.47 18.52 -4.53
N VAL A 9 -18.56 19.45 -3.57
CA VAL A 9 -19.83 19.78 -2.92
C VAL A 9 -20.54 20.97 -3.57
N HIS A 10 -21.85 20.81 -3.76
CA HIS A 10 -22.78 21.86 -4.15
C HIS A 10 -23.88 21.97 -3.09
N GLU A 11 -24.47 23.15 -2.97
CA GLU A 11 -25.57 23.40 -2.05
C GLU A 11 -26.76 22.45 -2.35
N GLY A 12 -27.30 21.82 -1.30
CA GLY A 12 -28.38 20.83 -1.40
C GLY A 12 -27.97 19.43 -1.89
N GLY A 13 -26.70 19.20 -2.22
CA GLY A 13 -26.22 17.90 -2.69
C GLY A 13 -26.15 16.83 -1.59
N PHE A 14 -26.46 15.58 -1.94
CA PHE A 14 -26.29 14.43 -1.06
C PHE A 14 -25.05 13.61 -1.46
N TYR A 15 -24.11 13.49 -0.53
CA TYR A 15 -22.82 12.81 -0.74
C TYR A 15 -22.66 11.60 0.18
N GLY A 16 -23.75 10.88 0.49
CA GLY A 16 -23.71 9.59 1.18
C GLY A 16 -23.55 9.66 2.70
N ASN A 17 -23.78 10.81 3.33
CA ASN A 17 -23.87 10.96 4.79
C ASN A 17 -25.29 11.38 5.18
N MET A 18 -26.12 10.46 5.69
CA MET A 18 -27.53 10.72 6.02
C MET A 18 -27.75 11.78 7.10
N PHE A 19 -26.71 12.09 7.89
CA PHE A 19 -26.74 13.16 8.89
C PHE A 19 -26.24 14.51 8.33
N GLY A 20 -26.17 14.64 7.00
CA GLY A 20 -25.80 15.88 6.33
C GLY A 20 -26.95 16.89 6.23
N TYR A 21 -26.65 18.07 5.69
CA TYR A 21 -27.64 19.12 5.44
C TYR A 21 -28.31 18.89 4.08
N HIS A 22 -29.24 17.93 4.00
CA HIS A 22 -30.05 17.61 2.82
C HIS A 22 -31.39 16.99 3.23
N ASP A 23 -32.36 16.95 2.31
CA ASP A 23 -33.68 16.32 2.54
C ASP A 23 -33.77 14.88 2.00
N VAL A 24 -32.67 14.34 1.45
CA VAL A 24 -32.62 12.96 0.92
C VAL A 24 -32.79 11.93 2.04
N THR A 25 -33.77 11.04 1.88
CA THR A 25 -34.04 9.90 2.77
C THR A 25 -33.72 8.54 2.14
N ASP A 26 -33.50 8.50 0.83
CA ASP A 26 -33.07 7.29 0.13
C ASP A 26 -31.60 7.00 0.44
N GLU A 27 -31.38 5.89 1.15
CA GLU A 27 -30.06 5.42 1.53
C GLU A 27 -29.35 4.65 0.41
N SER A 28 -29.90 4.55 -0.81
CA SER A 28 -29.30 3.86 -1.95
C SER A 28 -28.05 4.55 -2.51
N ASP A 29 -27.17 3.79 -3.17
CA ASP A 29 -25.98 4.37 -3.83
C ASP A 29 -26.37 5.27 -5.00
N SER A 30 -27.50 4.99 -5.65
CA SER A 30 -28.04 5.81 -6.75
C SER A 30 -28.53 7.18 -6.30
N ALA A 31 -28.89 7.37 -5.03
CA ALA A 31 -29.29 8.68 -4.51
C ALA A 31 -28.08 9.61 -4.28
N MET A 32 -26.89 9.05 -4.10
CA MET A 32 -25.68 9.77 -3.78
C MET A 32 -25.04 10.37 -5.04
N GLN A 33 -24.68 11.65 -4.96
CA GLN A 33 -23.76 12.26 -5.92
C GLN A 33 -22.35 11.70 -5.72
N GLN A 34 -21.73 11.25 -6.81
CA GLN A 34 -20.43 10.61 -6.75
C GLN A 34 -19.36 11.58 -6.24
N PRO A 35 -18.48 11.15 -5.32
CA PRO A 35 -17.33 11.96 -4.91
C PRO A 35 -16.35 12.13 -6.07
N LEU A 36 -15.46 13.12 -6.01
CA LEU A 36 -14.37 13.27 -6.97
C LEU A 36 -13.51 11.99 -7.00
N CYS A 37 -13.17 11.45 -5.83
CA CYS A 37 -12.54 10.15 -5.72
C CYS A 37 -12.82 9.49 -4.37
N TRP A 38 -12.76 8.16 -4.37
CA TRP A 38 -12.66 7.33 -3.19
C TRP A 38 -11.20 7.01 -2.89
N ILE A 39 -10.85 6.94 -1.61
CA ILE A 39 -9.46 6.77 -1.14
C ILE A 39 -9.41 5.64 -0.13
N THR A 40 -8.54 4.67 -0.38
CA THR A 40 -8.33 3.57 0.57
C THR A 40 -7.51 3.98 1.77
N ASN A 41 -7.82 3.42 2.94
CA ASN A 41 -7.13 3.72 4.20
C ASN A 41 -5.62 3.45 4.12
N ASP A 42 -5.19 2.44 3.37
CA ASP A 42 -3.78 2.19 3.06
C ASP A 42 -3.11 3.38 2.36
N PHE A 43 -3.83 4.06 1.46
CA PHE A 43 -3.32 5.19 0.70
C PHE A 43 -3.33 6.49 1.51
N ASP A 44 -4.47 6.83 2.12
CA ASP A 44 -4.60 7.89 3.12
C ASP A 44 -5.65 7.50 4.15
N ARG A 45 -5.22 7.28 5.39
CA ARG A 45 -6.09 6.82 6.48
C ARG A 45 -6.99 7.92 7.02
N SER A 46 -6.55 9.17 6.97
CA SER A 46 -7.31 10.30 7.51
C SER A 46 -6.93 11.57 6.75
N PRO A 47 -7.58 11.81 5.59
CA PRO A 47 -7.48 13.07 4.88
C PRO A 47 -7.94 14.24 5.76
N ALA A 48 -7.32 15.39 5.56
CA ALA A 48 -7.54 16.60 6.33
C ALA A 48 -7.96 17.77 5.42
N GLU A 49 -7.31 18.93 5.54
CA GLU A 49 -7.68 20.12 4.77
C GLU A 49 -7.32 19.96 3.28
N LEU A 50 -8.29 20.34 2.43
CA LEU A 50 -8.08 20.60 1.01
C LEU A 50 -7.78 22.08 0.80
N LEU A 51 -6.79 22.38 -0.05
CA LEU A 51 -6.42 23.76 -0.36
C LEU A 51 -5.83 23.91 -1.76
N TRP A 52 -6.09 25.04 -2.39
CA TRP A 52 -5.55 25.36 -3.72
C TRP A 52 -4.14 25.93 -3.63
N VAL A 53 -3.27 25.48 -4.52
CA VAL A 53 -2.00 26.15 -4.80
C VAL A 53 -2.31 27.46 -5.55
N PRO A 54 -1.81 28.63 -5.10
CA PRO A 54 -2.01 29.87 -5.86
C PRO A 54 -1.44 29.76 -7.28
N HIS A 55 -2.17 30.20 -8.30
CA HIS A 55 -1.82 30.02 -9.72
C HIS A 55 -0.39 30.45 -10.10
N HIS A 56 0.15 31.49 -9.45
CA HIS A 56 1.49 32.03 -9.73
C HIS A 56 2.57 31.45 -8.79
N ARG A 57 2.28 30.36 -8.08
CA ARG A 57 3.18 29.72 -7.11
C ARG A 57 3.39 28.25 -7.47
N TRP A 58 4.58 27.75 -7.17
CA TRP A 58 4.98 26.36 -7.37
C TRP A 58 4.93 25.86 -8.84
N GLY A 59 5.04 26.78 -9.79
CA GLY A 59 5.22 26.45 -11.21
C GLY A 59 4.04 25.64 -11.75
N PRO A 60 4.27 24.45 -12.36
CA PRO A 60 3.22 23.61 -12.93
C PRO A 60 2.13 23.14 -11.95
N LEU A 61 2.36 23.23 -10.64
CA LEU A 61 1.34 22.95 -9.61
C LEU A 61 0.41 24.14 -9.33
N GLY A 62 0.66 25.32 -9.92
CA GLY A 62 -0.18 26.50 -9.72
C GLY A 62 -1.62 26.25 -10.16
N GLY A 63 -2.57 26.39 -9.24
CA GLY A 63 -3.99 26.08 -9.46
C GLY A 63 -4.36 24.63 -9.19
N SER A 64 -3.42 23.76 -8.85
CA SER A 64 -3.73 22.39 -8.41
C SER A 64 -4.35 22.38 -7.01
N LEU A 65 -5.18 21.38 -6.74
CA LEU A 65 -5.71 21.11 -5.42
C LEU A 65 -4.72 20.22 -4.64
N LEU A 66 -4.49 20.54 -3.37
CA LEU A 66 -3.72 19.73 -2.44
C LEU A 66 -4.65 19.13 -1.37
N ASN A 67 -4.28 17.95 -0.88
CA ASN A 67 -4.88 17.32 0.29
C ASN A 67 -3.81 17.07 1.36
N LEU A 68 -4.06 17.53 2.59
CA LEU A 68 -3.26 17.18 3.76
C LEU A 68 -3.70 15.84 4.34
N SER A 69 -2.78 15.11 4.99
CA SER A 69 -3.12 13.91 5.76
C SER A 69 -2.77 14.08 7.23
N TYR A 70 -3.79 13.95 8.07
CA TYR A 70 -3.62 13.78 9.51
C TYR A 70 -3.12 12.36 9.82
N GLY A 71 -3.63 11.35 9.09
CA GLY A 71 -3.34 9.95 9.39
C GLY A 71 -1.87 9.58 9.18
N TYR A 72 -1.25 10.09 8.13
CA TYR A 72 0.11 9.73 7.73
C TYR A 72 1.12 10.88 7.78
N GLY A 73 0.70 12.12 8.05
CA GLY A 73 1.60 13.26 7.96
C GLY A 73 2.14 13.40 6.53
N LYS A 74 1.27 13.34 5.53
CA LYS A 74 1.60 13.42 4.11
C LYS A 74 0.90 14.60 3.42
N LEU A 75 1.39 14.96 2.25
CA LEU A 75 0.72 15.86 1.31
C LEU A 75 0.45 15.14 -0.01
N TYR A 76 -0.68 15.44 -0.64
CA TYR A 76 -1.05 14.87 -1.93
C TYR A 76 -1.49 15.97 -2.89
N VAL A 77 -1.21 15.80 -4.18
CA VAL A 77 -1.87 16.53 -5.26
C VAL A 77 -3.15 15.79 -5.65
N VAL A 78 -4.19 16.54 -5.99
CA VAL A 78 -5.51 16.01 -6.34
C VAL A 78 -5.83 16.39 -7.79
N PRO A 79 -5.33 15.67 -8.81
CA PRO A 79 -5.71 15.91 -10.20
C PRO A 79 -7.16 15.47 -10.44
N PHE A 80 -7.90 16.25 -11.23
CA PHE A 80 -9.30 15.98 -11.55
C PHE A 80 -9.69 16.48 -12.93
N GLU A 81 -10.86 16.03 -13.39
CA GLU A 81 -11.50 16.43 -14.64
C GLU A 81 -13.02 16.51 -14.47
N THR A 82 -13.65 17.19 -15.43
CA THR A 82 -15.10 17.24 -15.56
C THR A 82 -15.52 16.60 -16.88
N ILE A 83 -16.38 15.58 -16.83
CA ILE A 83 -16.98 14.95 -18.02
C ILE A 83 -18.50 15.03 -17.89
N ASP A 84 -19.15 15.75 -18.80
CA ASP A 84 -20.61 15.90 -18.84
C ASP A 84 -21.23 16.30 -17.47
N GLY A 85 -20.55 17.22 -16.78
CA GLY A 85 -20.94 17.72 -15.45
C GLY A 85 -20.54 16.82 -14.27
N GLN A 86 -19.99 15.62 -14.50
CA GLN A 86 -19.46 14.76 -13.44
C GLN A 86 -18.00 15.10 -13.15
N GLN A 87 -17.71 15.43 -11.88
CA GLN A 87 -16.33 15.57 -11.40
C GLN A 87 -15.75 14.20 -11.04
N GLN A 88 -14.54 13.92 -11.50
CA GLN A 88 -13.80 12.71 -11.14
C GLN A 88 -12.29 12.98 -11.13
N GLY A 89 -11.53 12.15 -10.43
CA GLY A 89 -10.09 12.35 -10.33
C GLY A 89 -9.43 11.37 -9.37
N GLY A 90 -8.32 11.79 -8.79
CA GLY A 90 -7.55 10.97 -7.87
C GLY A 90 -6.61 11.76 -6.99
N MET A 91 -5.72 11.04 -6.32
CA MET A 91 -4.68 11.60 -5.46
C MET A 91 -3.33 10.96 -5.77
N CYS A 92 -2.27 11.76 -5.65
CA CYS A 92 -0.89 11.29 -5.73
C CYS A 92 -0.05 11.97 -4.64
N GLU A 93 0.74 11.20 -3.92
CA GLU A 93 1.59 11.70 -2.83
C GLU A 93 2.70 12.62 -3.36
N LEU A 94 2.96 13.73 -2.67
CA LEU A 94 4.10 14.60 -2.96
C LEU A 94 5.40 13.88 -2.58
N PRO A 95 6.47 13.98 -3.39
CA PRO A 95 7.75 13.34 -3.12
C PRO A 95 8.56 14.10 -2.06
N ILE A 96 8.02 14.22 -0.85
CA ILE A 96 8.64 14.85 0.31
C ILE A 96 8.64 13.89 1.50
N PRO A 97 9.58 14.02 2.45
CA PRO A 97 9.53 13.24 3.68
C PRO A 97 8.20 13.44 4.42
N GLN A 98 7.72 12.36 5.05
CA GLN A 98 6.56 12.43 5.92
C GLN A 98 6.83 13.38 7.10
N PHE A 99 5.81 14.12 7.51
CA PHE A 99 5.89 14.96 8.69
C PHE A 99 5.89 14.10 9.96
N PRO A 100 6.61 14.50 11.01
CA PRO A 100 6.62 13.79 12.29
C PRO A 100 5.27 13.72 13.04
N THR A 101 4.27 14.49 12.59
CA THR A 101 2.90 14.48 13.12
C THR A 101 1.88 14.60 11.97
N GLY A 102 0.62 14.27 12.26
CA GLY A 102 -0.48 14.51 11.34
C GLY A 102 -0.64 16.00 11.03
N THR A 103 -0.85 16.35 9.76
CA THR A 103 -1.07 17.75 9.35
C THR A 103 -2.56 18.02 9.16
N LEU A 104 -3.04 19.17 9.64
CA LEU A 104 -4.47 19.49 9.74
C LEU A 104 -4.85 20.77 9.02
N ARG A 105 -3.99 21.80 9.07
CA ARG A 105 -4.27 23.11 8.47
C ARG A 105 -3.02 23.65 7.80
N ALA A 106 -3.18 24.28 6.64
CA ALA A 106 -2.08 24.91 5.94
C ALA A 106 -2.47 26.20 5.22
N ARG A 107 -1.53 27.14 5.12
CA ARG A 107 -1.70 28.41 4.40
C ARG A 107 -0.48 28.72 3.56
N PHE A 108 -0.71 29.20 2.33
CA PHE A 108 0.34 29.81 1.54
C PHE A 108 0.66 31.20 2.07
N HIS A 109 1.94 31.45 2.31
CA HIS A 109 2.39 32.76 2.75
C HIS A 109 2.32 33.76 1.58
N PRO A 110 1.72 34.95 1.75
CA PRO A 110 1.40 35.85 0.64
C PRO A 110 2.63 36.37 -0.11
N THR A 111 3.74 36.62 0.60
CA THR A 111 4.96 37.18 -0.01
C THR A 111 5.94 36.13 -0.53
N ASN A 112 6.34 35.15 0.29
CA ASN A 112 7.32 34.14 -0.13
C ASN A 112 6.71 32.95 -0.89
N GLY A 113 5.39 32.74 -0.83
CA GLY A 113 4.71 31.67 -1.58
C GLY A 113 5.02 30.25 -1.09
N HIS A 114 5.63 30.09 0.07
CA HIS A 114 5.79 28.80 0.73
C HIS A 114 4.49 28.39 1.42
N LEU A 115 4.30 27.10 1.56
CA LEU A 115 3.21 26.53 2.31
C LEU A 115 3.65 26.34 3.76
N TYR A 116 2.86 26.85 4.70
CA TYR A 116 3.06 26.60 6.12
C TYR A 116 1.92 25.71 6.61
N THR A 117 2.25 24.59 7.21
CA THR A 117 1.28 23.60 7.70
C THR A 117 1.51 23.30 9.17
N CYS A 118 0.44 23.05 9.91
CA CYS A 118 0.51 22.61 11.29
C CYS A 118 -0.44 21.45 11.56
N GLY A 119 -0.13 20.74 12.62
CA GLY A 119 -1.03 19.76 13.18
C GLY A 119 -0.50 19.18 14.47
N MET A 120 -1.18 18.13 14.91
CA MET A 120 -0.98 17.50 16.21
C MET A 120 -1.30 16.01 16.09
N PHE A 121 -0.82 15.24 17.05
CA PHE A 121 -1.27 13.87 17.26
C PHE A 121 -2.20 13.83 18.47
N ALA A 122 -3.44 13.37 18.27
CA ALA A 122 -4.44 13.36 19.34
C ALA A 122 -5.17 12.01 19.51
N TRP A 123 -5.33 11.25 18.44
CA TRP A 123 -6.13 10.01 18.42
C TRP A 123 -5.36 8.88 17.73
N ALA A 124 -5.70 8.56 16.49
CA ALA A 124 -5.06 7.54 15.67
C ALA A 124 -4.35 8.17 14.47
N GLY A 125 -3.09 7.81 14.26
CA GLY A 125 -2.21 8.28 13.18
C GLY A 125 -0.88 7.54 13.28
N ASN A 126 -0.13 7.44 12.19
CA ASN A 126 1.18 6.75 12.20
C ASN A 126 2.32 7.66 12.71
N GLN A 127 2.05 8.96 12.84
CA GLN A 127 3.01 9.99 13.19
C GLN A 127 2.67 10.52 14.58
N HIS A 128 3.51 10.23 15.57
CA HIS A 128 3.17 10.35 17.00
C HIS A 128 3.76 11.56 17.71
N GLU A 129 4.50 12.45 17.02
CA GLU A 129 4.91 13.69 17.68
C GLU A 129 3.69 14.53 18.04
N GLN A 130 3.71 15.13 19.24
CA GLN A 130 2.57 15.81 19.83
C GLN A 130 1.99 16.91 18.93
N GLY A 131 2.86 17.57 18.16
CA GLY A 131 2.47 18.50 17.12
C GLY A 131 3.65 19.14 16.44
N GLY A 132 3.37 19.95 15.43
CA GLY A 132 4.42 20.59 14.65
C GLY A 132 3.92 21.74 13.79
N PHE A 133 4.85 22.63 13.46
CA PHE A 133 4.67 23.71 12.50
C PHE A 133 5.78 23.60 11.44
N PHE A 134 5.38 23.33 10.20
CA PHE A 134 6.27 22.98 9.12
C PHE A 134 6.15 23.97 7.98
N ARG A 135 7.27 24.19 7.28
CA ARG A 135 7.33 24.97 6.05
C ARG A 135 7.69 24.05 4.89
N VAL A 136 6.80 23.96 3.91
CA VAL A 136 7.02 23.27 2.63
C VAL A 136 7.30 24.33 1.56
N ARG A 137 8.36 24.12 0.77
CA ARG A 137 8.73 25.04 -0.32
C ARG A 137 9.05 24.24 -1.58
N LYS A 138 8.72 24.80 -2.74
CA LYS A 138 9.19 24.31 -4.03
C LYS A 138 10.70 24.47 -4.11
N LEU A 139 11.37 23.43 -4.57
CA LEU A 139 12.78 23.40 -4.92
C LEU A 139 12.89 23.25 -6.45
N ASP A 140 14.12 23.28 -6.99
CA ASP A 140 14.33 23.22 -8.44
C ASP A 140 14.42 21.80 -9.00
N ASN A 141 14.42 20.79 -8.14
CA ASN A 141 14.29 19.41 -8.58
C ASN A 141 12.88 19.11 -9.09
N ALA A 142 12.81 18.26 -10.11
CA ALA A 142 11.56 17.77 -10.67
C ALA A 142 10.74 17.02 -9.62
N ALA A 143 9.42 17.22 -9.67
CA ALA A 143 8.47 16.57 -8.77
C ALA A 143 7.72 15.44 -9.47
N TYR A 144 7.67 15.39 -10.80
CA TYR A 144 6.99 14.35 -11.59
C TYR A 144 5.60 14.01 -11.05
N LEU A 145 4.80 15.02 -10.71
CA LEU A 145 3.47 14.86 -10.10
C LEU A 145 2.39 14.91 -11.18
N PRO A 146 1.34 14.07 -11.12
CA PRO A 146 0.21 14.19 -12.03
C PRO A 146 -0.60 15.45 -11.71
N THR A 147 -0.80 16.30 -12.71
CA THR A 147 -1.63 17.52 -12.65
C THR A 147 -2.98 17.33 -13.31
N LYS A 148 -3.10 16.38 -14.24
CA LYS A 148 -4.37 16.02 -14.90
C LYS A 148 -4.49 14.50 -15.01
N LEU A 149 -5.71 14.01 -14.83
CA LEU A 149 -6.14 12.65 -15.14
C LEU A 149 -7.35 12.77 -16.07
N GLN A 150 -7.27 12.19 -17.26
CA GLN A 150 -8.35 12.28 -18.24
C GLN A 150 -8.74 10.92 -18.76
N ALA A 151 -9.88 10.39 -18.31
CA ALA A 151 -10.37 9.07 -18.69
C ALA A 151 -11.18 9.12 -20.00
N HIS A 152 -10.92 8.18 -20.90
CA HIS A 152 -11.62 8.05 -22.18
C HIS A 152 -11.90 6.59 -22.51
N GLN A 153 -12.75 6.35 -23.51
CA GLN A 153 -13.19 5.00 -23.92
C GLN A 153 -12.07 4.00 -24.27
N ARG A 154 -10.83 4.47 -24.47
CA ARG A 154 -9.68 3.61 -24.78
C ARG A 154 -8.67 3.50 -23.65
N GLY A 155 -8.81 4.30 -22.59
CA GLY A 155 -7.86 4.33 -21.48
C GLY A 155 -7.78 5.69 -20.77
N MET A 156 -6.58 6.14 -20.42
CA MET A 156 -6.39 7.32 -19.58
C MET A 156 -5.17 8.15 -19.99
N LYS A 157 -5.35 9.47 -20.05
CA LYS A 157 -4.24 10.44 -20.15
C LYS A 157 -3.81 10.94 -18.78
N ILE A 158 -2.51 11.00 -18.56
CA ILE A 158 -1.89 11.49 -17.33
C ILE A 158 -0.90 12.59 -17.72
N THR A 159 -1.12 13.82 -17.26
CA THR A 159 -0.18 14.94 -17.48
C THR A 159 0.64 15.17 -16.23
N PHE A 160 1.97 15.18 -16.36
CA PHE A 160 2.91 15.38 -15.26
C PHE A 160 3.38 16.84 -15.15
N THR A 161 3.95 17.21 -14.01
CA THR A 161 4.58 18.53 -13.79
C THR A 161 5.87 18.73 -14.55
N ASP A 162 6.54 17.63 -14.92
CA ASP A 162 7.90 17.62 -15.46
C ASP A 162 7.95 16.63 -16.62
N PRO A 163 8.82 16.87 -17.62
CA PRO A 163 8.92 16.02 -18.79
C PRO A 163 9.51 14.65 -18.41
N VAL A 164 8.93 13.60 -18.97
CA VAL A 164 9.36 12.22 -18.75
C VAL A 164 10.14 11.69 -19.95
N ASP A 165 11.01 10.71 -19.69
CA ASP A 165 11.75 9.98 -20.70
C ASP A 165 10.78 9.20 -21.59
N ARG A 166 10.90 9.36 -22.91
CA ARG A 166 10.00 8.74 -23.88
C ARG A 166 10.04 7.22 -23.84
N THR A 167 11.24 6.65 -23.77
CA THR A 167 11.40 5.19 -23.78
C THR A 167 10.74 4.56 -22.56
N ALA A 168 10.96 5.14 -21.37
CA ALA A 168 10.27 4.70 -20.15
C ALA A 168 8.75 4.93 -20.24
N ALA A 169 8.32 6.10 -20.69
CA ALA A 169 6.90 6.44 -20.76
C ALA A 169 6.09 5.59 -21.76
N GLU A 170 6.70 5.15 -22.85
CA GLU A 170 6.03 4.34 -23.88
C GLU A 170 6.12 2.83 -23.63
N SER A 171 6.86 2.41 -22.59
CA SER A 171 6.88 1.03 -22.14
C SER A 171 5.60 0.70 -21.38
N THR A 172 4.85 -0.30 -21.84
CA THR A 172 3.65 -0.77 -21.13
C THR A 172 3.97 -1.37 -19.76
N GLU A 173 5.19 -1.88 -19.59
CA GLU A 173 5.68 -2.48 -18.33
C GLU A 173 5.96 -1.43 -17.25
N SER A 174 6.05 -0.15 -17.61
CA SER A 174 6.15 0.96 -16.66
C SER A 174 4.86 1.24 -15.89
N TYR A 175 3.78 0.51 -16.18
CA TYR A 175 2.47 0.76 -15.58
C TYR A 175 1.86 -0.52 -15.02
N ALA A 176 1.43 -0.47 -13.77
CA ALA A 176 0.60 -1.49 -13.16
C ALA A 176 -0.74 -0.88 -12.72
N ILE A 177 -1.85 -1.45 -13.16
CA ILE A 177 -3.19 -0.95 -12.87
C ILE A 177 -4.02 -2.02 -12.17
N SER A 178 -4.57 -1.67 -11.01
CA SER A 178 -5.54 -2.48 -10.28
C SER A 178 -6.82 -1.68 -10.10
N ALA A 179 -7.97 -2.26 -10.40
CA ALA A 179 -9.28 -1.68 -10.17
C ALA A 179 -10.08 -2.57 -9.21
N TRP A 180 -10.98 -1.96 -8.44
CA TRP A 180 -11.84 -2.68 -7.51
C TRP A 180 -13.13 -1.89 -7.24
N ASP A 181 -14.12 -2.63 -6.77
CA ASP A 181 -15.39 -2.11 -6.35
C ASP A 181 -15.36 -1.87 -4.83
N LEU A 182 -16.24 -0.97 -4.37
CA LEU A 182 -16.41 -0.65 -2.96
C LEU A 182 -17.87 -0.87 -2.57
N LYS A 183 -18.10 -1.18 -1.29
CA LYS A 183 -19.44 -1.39 -0.77
C LYS A 183 -19.78 -0.31 0.24
N ARG A 184 -20.85 0.46 -0.01
CA ARG A 184 -21.35 1.38 0.99
C ARG A 184 -22.03 0.64 2.13
N THR A 185 -21.50 0.79 3.34
CA THR A 185 -22.10 0.23 4.56
C THR A 185 -22.02 1.22 5.72
N ALA A 186 -22.78 0.92 6.77
CA ALA A 186 -22.67 1.65 8.04
C ALA A 186 -21.28 1.49 8.68
N ARG A 187 -20.56 0.39 8.40
CA ARG A 187 -19.21 0.14 8.91
C ARG A 187 -18.22 1.18 8.38
N TYR A 188 -17.13 1.38 9.12
CA TYR A 188 -16.04 2.25 8.70
C TYR A 188 -15.13 1.50 7.72
N GLY A 189 -14.86 2.13 6.58
CA GLY A 189 -14.08 1.50 5.51
C GLY A 189 -14.88 0.50 4.68
N SER A 190 -14.19 -0.08 3.71
CA SER A 190 -14.68 -1.08 2.76
C SER A 190 -13.49 -1.85 2.23
N ASP A 191 -13.63 -3.16 2.15
CA ASP A 191 -12.70 -4.03 1.42
C ASP A 191 -12.64 -3.63 -0.06
N HIS A 192 -11.65 -4.15 -0.77
CA HIS A 192 -11.63 -4.17 -2.22
C HIS A 192 -12.44 -5.37 -2.70
N TYR A 193 -13.57 -5.13 -3.34
CA TYR A 193 -14.40 -6.18 -3.94
C TYR A 193 -14.10 -6.29 -5.44
N HIS A 194 -14.19 -7.50 -5.99
CA HIS A 194 -13.97 -7.76 -7.42
C HIS A 194 -12.67 -7.11 -7.96
N GLN A 195 -11.61 -7.18 -7.15
CA GLN A 195 -10.31 -6.63 -7.51
C GLN A 195 -9.78 -7.33 -8.77
N ARG A 196 -9.30 -6.54 -9.71
CA ARG A 196 -8.90 -6.98 -11.04
C ARG A 196 -7.73 -6.16 -11.55
N SER A 197 -6.83 -6.79 -12.28
CA SER A 197 -5.78 -6.10 -13.02
C SER A 197 -6.33 -5.62 -14.36
N TRP A 198 -5.94 -4.42 -14.77
CA TRP A 198 -6.26 -3.87 -16.10
C TRP A 198 -4.98 -3.70 -16.91
N PRO A 199 -4.73 -4.54 -17.94
CA PRO A 199 -3.50 -4.49 -18.69
C PRO A 199 -3.40 -3.20 -19.51
N VAL A 200 -2.24 -2.56 -19.45
CA VAL A 200 -1.86 -1.50 -20.39
C VAL A 200 -1.33 -2.16 -21.65
N THR A 201 -1.96 -1.88 -22.80
CA THR A 201 -1.60 -2.52 -24.09
C THR A 201 -0.83 -1.58 -25.01
N ALA A 202 -0.86 -0.28 -24.74
CA ALA A 202 0.00 0.71 -25.36
C ALA A 202 0.12 1.92 -24.43
N ALA A 203 1.24 2.63 -24.51
CA ALA A 203 1.44 3.93 -23.88
C ALA A 203 2.08 4.86 -24.91
N ALA A 204 1.59 6.09 -25.02
CA ALA A 204 2.11 7.09 -25.95
C ALA A 204 2.43 8.38 -25.21
N LEU A 205 3.66 8.88 -25.36
CA LEU A 205 4.05 10.16 -24.79
C LEU A 205 3.80 11.29 -25.78
N SER A 206 3.20 12.39 -25.33
CA SER A 206 3.04 13.61 -26.11
C SER A 206 4.38 14.18 -26.55
N ASP A 207 4.40 14.94 -27.65
CA ASP A 207 5.63 15.52 -28.21
C ASP A 207 6.36 16.46 -27.22
N ASP A 208 5.60 17.14 -26.36
CA ASP A 208 6.14 18.01 -25.31
C ASP A 208 6.74 17.24 -24.12
N GLY A 209 6.53 15.92 -24.04
CA GLY A 209 7.08 15.06 -23.01
C GLY A 209 6.32 15.06 -21.68
N TYR A 210 5.15 15.71 -21.57
CA TYR A 210 4.45 15.85 -20.29
C TYR A 210 3.24 14.93 -20.12
N THR A 211 2.62 14.47 -21.20
CA THR A 211 1.34 13.74 -21.16
C THR A 211 1.48 12.34 -21.72
N ILE A 212 1.16 11.36 -20.90
CA ILE A 212 1.15 9.94 -21.25
C ILE A 212 -0.30 9.53 -21.52
N ASP A 213 -0.59 9.00 -22.71
CA ASP A 213 -1.88 8.38 -23.07
C ASP A 213 -1.75 6.86 -22.97
N LEU A 214 -2.36 6.27 -21.95
CA LEU A 214 -2.40 4.84 -21.71
C LEU A 214 -3.59 4.22 -22.41
N THR A 215 -3.37 3.17 -23.20
CA THR A 215 -4.44 2.33 -23.77
C THR A 215 -4.71 1.16 -22.84
N ILE A 216 -5.91 1.14 -22.26
CA ILE A 216 -6.37 0.18 -21.26
C ILE A 216 -7.69 -0.42 -21.79
N PRO A 217 -7.66 -1.56 -22.50
CA PRO A 217 -8.84 -2.10 -23.19
C PRO A 217 -10.03 -2.38 -22.27
N ASP A 218 -9.73 -2.77 -21.02
CA ASP A 218 -10.73 -3.13 -20.02
C ASP A 218 -11.19 -1.94 -19.16
N ILE A 219 -10.80 -0.70 -19.52
CA ILE A 219 -11.16 0.48 -18.75
C ILE A 219 -12.68 0.63 -18.68
N ALA A 220 -13.17 0.83 -17.47
CA ALA A 220 -14.59 0.97 -17.19
C ALA A 220 -14.80 1.94 -16.02
N PRO A 221 -16.03 2.43 -15.81
CA PRO A 221 -16.38 3.07 -14.55
C PRO A 221 -16.05 2.16 -13.36
N THR A 222 -15.40 2.73 -12.34
CA THR A 222 -14.98 2.05 -11.12
C THR A 222 -14.88 3.04 -9.97
N TRP A 223 -15.26 2.61 -8.76
CA TRP A 223 -15.12 3.46 -7.58
C TRP A 223 -13.67 3.50 -7.09
N GLY A 224 -12.90 2.45 -7.32
CA GLY A 224 -11.50 2.38 -6.95
C GLY A 224 -10.61 1.92 -8.09
N MET A 225 -9.50 2.63 -8.26
CA MET A 225 -8.43 2.33 -9.20
C MET A 225 -7.10 2.82 -8.61
N GLU A 226 -6.05 2.05 -8.84
CA GLU A 226 -4.67 2.43 -8.59
C GLU A 226 -3.87 2.31 -9.87
N ILE A 227 -3.13 3.35 -10.22
CA ILE A 227 -2.13 3.36 -11.28
C ILE A 227 -0.78 3.55 -10.61
N ARG A 228 0.11 2.57 -10.75
CA ARG A 228 1.52 2.72 -10.41
C ARG A 228 2.30 2.98 -11.68
N CYS A 229 3.07 4.06 -11.67
CA CYS A 229 3.94 4.48 -12.75
C CYS A 229 5.39 4.35 -12.30
N PHE A 230 6.17 3.48 -12.96
CA PHE A 230 7.61 3.31 -12.78
C PHE A 230 8.33 3.95 -13.95
N LEU A 231 8.68 5.23 -13.79
CA LEU A 231 9.09 6.09 -14.89
C LEU A 231 10.48 6.67 -14.66
N LYS A 232 10.97 7.33 -15.70
CA LYS A 232 12.23 8.05 -15.72
C LYS A 232 11.97 9.47 -16.21
N GLY A 233 12.60 10.46 -15.59
CA GLY A 233 12.61 11.83 -16.05
C GLY A 233 13.47 12.02 -17.30
N SER A 234 13.24 13.09 -18.04
CA SER A 234 14.03 13.40 -19.25
C SER A 234 15.53 13.56 -19.00
N HIS A 235 15.95 13.76 -17.74
CA HIS A 235 17.35 13.90 -17.34
C HIS A 235 17.93 12.65 -16.68
N GLY A 236 17.17 11.56 -16.59
CA GLY A 236 17.68 10.28 -16.15
C GLY A 236 17.13 9.77 -14.82
N GLU A 237 16.43 10.61 -14.06
CA GLU A 237 16.00 10.31 -12.70
C GLU A 237 14.86 9.30 -12.70
N GLN A 238 15.08 8.16 -12.05
CA GLN A 238 14.00 7.19 -11.84
C GLN A 238 13.04 7.70 -10.77
N PHE A 239 11.74 7.50 -10.98
CA PHE A 239 10.72 7.83 -10.01
C PHE A 239 9.52 6.88 -10.08
N GLU A 240 8.88 6.65 -8.94
CA GLU A 240 7.60 5.96 -8.85
C GLU A 240 6.49 6.94 -8.47
N ARG A 241 5.33 6.88 -9.15
CA ARG A 241 4.11 7.54 -8.70
C ARG A 241 2.99 6.54 -8.54
N ARG A 242 2.35 6.58 -7.38
CA ARG A 242 1.11 5.87 -7.09
C ARG A 242 -0.04 6.86 -7.16
N ILE A 243 -0.99 6.60 -8.05
CA ILE A 243 -2.17 7.42 -8.29
C ILE A 243 -3.39 6.61 -7.89
N HIS A 244 -4.14 7.08 -6.89
CA HIS A 244 -5.37 6.44 -6.43
C HIS A 244 -6.57 7.25 -6.92
N ASN A 245 -7.42 6.69 -7.76
CA ASN A 245 -8.46 7.43 -8.47
C ASN A 245 -9.79 6.69 -8.57
N SER A 246 -10.80 7.41 -9.04
CA SER A 246 -12.13 6.88 -9.40
C SER A 246 -12.49 7.30 -10.82
N ILE A 247 -13.31 6.50 -11.49
CA ILE A 247 -13.82 6.79 -12.84
C ILE A 247 -15.33 6.56 -12.81
N TYR A 248 -16.13 7.57 -13.14
CA TYR A 248 -17.58 7.42 -13.26
C TYR A 248 -18.06 7.59 -14.69
N ARG A 249 -17.33 8.38 -15.49
CA ARG A 249 -17.58 8.58 -16.91
C ARG A 249 -16.28 8.46 -17.69
N LEU A 250 -16.43 8.05 -18.95
CA LEU A 250 -15.36 7.96 -19.92
C LEU A 250 -15.71 8.92 -21.06
N ALA A 251 -14.78 9.80 -21.41
CA ALA A 251 -14.92 10.66 -22.58
C ALA A 251 -15.09 9.80 -23.85
N GLY A 252 -16.06 10.17 -24.69
CA GLY A 252 -16.28 9.54 -26.00
C GLY A 252 -15.15 9.85 -26.98
N ALA A 253 -15.03 9.07 -28.06
CA ALA A 253 -14.01 9.27 -29.10
C ALA A 253 -14.00 10.68 -29.74
N ASP A 254 -15.12 11.42 -29.64
CA ASP A 254 -15.31 12.78 -30.17
C ASP A 254 -15.64 13.84 -29.10
N THR A 255 -15.57 13.52 -27.80
CA THR A 255 -15.77 14.54 -26.77
C THR A 255 -14.43 15.20 -26.47
N THR A 256 -14.11 16.27 -27.18
CA THR A 256 -13.09 17.23 -26.76
C THR A 256 -13.43 17.68 -25.33
N PRO A 257 -12.49 17.72 -24.38
CA PRO A 257 -12.72 18.36 -23.10
C PRO A 257 -13.22 19.79 -23.35
N SER A 258 -14.28 20.22 -22.68
CA SER A 258 -14.73 21.61 -22.73
C SER A 258 -13.63 22.49 -22.13
N GLU A 259 -12.83 23.14 -22.98
CA GLU A 259 -11.89 24.18 -22.59
C GLU A 259 -12.63 25.49 -22.30
N GLU A 260 -12.28 26.14 -21.18
CA GLU A 260 -12.32 27.61 -21.10
C GLU A 260 -11.39 28.23 -22.17
N PRO A 261 -11.62 29.47 -22.65
CA PRO A 261 -11.47 29.82 -24.08
C PRO A 261 -10.04 29.96 -24.66
N ARG A 262 -9.80 29.19 -25.75
CA ARG A 262 -9.00 29.39 -27.01
C ARG A 262 -7.63 30.13 -27.01
N ALA A 263 -6.63 29.48 -27.66
CA ALA A 263 -5.98 29.96 -28.90
C ALA A 263 -5.15 28.88 -29.69
N ILE A 264 -5.71 28.43 -30.83
CA ILE A 264 -5.16 28.16 -32.19
C ILE A 264 -3.81 27.40 -32.42
N ALA A 265 -3.90 26.30 -33.21
CA ALA A 265 -2.85 25.39 -33.78
C ALA A 265 -2.15 25.94 -35.07
N PRO A 266 -1.25 25.26 -35.88
CA PRO A 266 -1.23 23.83 -36.32
C PRO A 266 0.17 23.12 -36.53
N VAL A 267 0.30 21.79 -36.34
CA VAL A 267 0.34 20.61 -37.29
C VAL A 267 1.62 20.35 -38.14
N GLY A 268 2.13 19.09 -38.07
CA GLY A 268 2.87 18.36 -39.14
C GLY A 268 3.66 17.14 -38.60
N LYS A 269 3.22 15.87 -38.75
CA LYS A 269 3.30 14.90 -39.88
C LYS A 269 4.43 13.84 -39.76
N ASP A 270 3.99 12.58 -39.70
CA ASP A 270 4.51 11.34 -40.32
C ASP A 270 5.89 10.74 -39.89
N ALA A 271 5.84 9.51 -39.32
CA ALA A 271 6.37 8.25 -39.90
C ALA A 271 7.21 7.32 -38.98
N LYS A 272 6.66 6.11 -38.79
CA LYS A 272 7.27 4.76 -38.90
C LYS A 272 8.54 4.37 -38.11
N ASN A 273 8.30 3.57 -37.07
CA ASN A 273 8.65 2.14 -36.92
C ASN A 273 10.10 1.69 -37.25
N THR A 274 10.88 1.36 -36.21
CA THR A 274 11.74 0.15 -36.17
C THR A 274 12.02 -0.27 -34.74
N ARG A 275 12.04 -1.60 -34.56
CA ARG A 275 12.08 -2.40 -33.34
C ARG A 275 13.50 -2.82 -32.97
N ASP A 276 13.63 -3.18 -31.69
CA ASP A 276 14.53 -4.15 -31.04
C ASP A 276 15.99 -3.74 -30.78
N GLU A 277 16.35 -3.66 -29.48
CA GLU A 277 17.50 -4.33 -28.86
C GLU A 277 17.41 -4.32 -27.29
N PRO A 278 18.02 -5.29 -26.57
CA PRO A 278 17.59 -5.72 -25.23
C PRO A 278 18.27 -5.03 -24.03
N GLU A 279 17.52 -4.92 -22.93
CA GLU A 279 17.88 -4.30 -21.64
C GLU A 279 18.86 -5.15 -20.78
N ALA A 280 19.72 -4.48 -20.00
CA ALA A 280 20.72 -5.13 -19.12
C ALA A 280 20.14 -5.49 -17.74
N ALA A 281 20.38 -6.73 -17.29
CA ALA A 281 19.84 -7.28 -16.04
C ALA A 281 20.29 -6.51 -14.77
N LYS A 282 19.34 -6.22 -13.87
CA LYS A 282 19.64 -5.77 -12.50
C LYS A 282 20.53 -6.81 -11.80
N SER A 283 21.62 -6.35 -11.20
CA SER A 283 22.52 -7.20 -10.41
C SER A 283 22.11 -7.20 -8.95
N TYR A 284 21.83 -8.37 -8.40
CA TYR A 284 21.61 -8.58 -6.97
C TYR A 284 22.92 -9.01 -6.29
N TYR A 285 23.07 -8.75 -4.99
CA TYR A 285 24.24 -9.23 -4.25
C TYR A 285 24.10 -10.73 -3.94
N ASP A 286 25.20 -11.44 -3.76
CA ASP A 286 25.14 -12.81 -3.24
C ASP A 286 25.16 -12.80 -1.72
N PRO A 287 24.17 -13.41 -1.04
CA PRO A 287 24.13 -13.45 0.41
C PRO A 287 25.24 -14.35 0.97
N VAL A 288 25.64 -14.07 2.21
CA VAL A 288 26.52 -14.93 2.99
C VAL A 288 25.64 -15.88 3.80
N GLU A 289 25.67 -17.17 3.47
CA GLU A 289 24.94 -18.20 4.21
C GLU A 289 25.61 -18.45 5.57
N ARG A 290 24.80 -18.53 6.63
CA ARG A 290 25.19 -19.01 7.97
C ARG A 290 24.16 -19.98 8.51
N GLU A 291 24.58 -20.82 9.45
CA GLU A 291 23.65 -21.66 10.21
C GLU A 291 23.41 -21.05 11.59
N VAL A 292 22.15 -20.84 11.96
CA VAL A 292 21.73 -20.30 13.27
C VAL A 292 20.61 -21.15 13.82
N ALA A 293 20.81 -21.73 15.00
CA ALA A 293 19.83 -22.62 15.65
C ALA A 293 19.31 -23.77 14.75
N GLY A 294 20.07 -24.20 13.74
CA GLY A 294 19.68 -25.24 12.79
C GLY A 294 18.85 -24.75 11.58
N TRP A 295 18.70 -23.43 11.40
CA TRP A 295 18.20 -22.83 10.17
C TRP A 295 19.35 -22.31 9.32
N LYS A 296 19.18 -22.35 8.00
CA LYS A 296 20.04 -21.64 7.05
C LYS A 296 19.57 -20.20 6.91
N ILE A 297 20.47 -19.26 7.18
CA ILE A 297 20.24 -17.83 7.14
C ILE A 297 21.07 -17.21 6.02
N ASP A 298 20.42 -16.58 5.06
CA ASP A 298 21.03 -15.77 4.00
C ASP A 298 21.19 -14.33 4.48
N ILE A 299 22.43 -13.86 4.58
CA ILE A 299 22.73 -12.55 5.16
C ILE A 299 23.30 -11.61 4.11
N GLU A 300 22.73 -10.41 3.98
CA GLU A 300 23.29 -9.36 3.13
C GLU A 300 24.74 -9.05 3.52
N PRO A 301 25.71 -9.07 2.57
CA PRO A 301 27.12 -8.79 2.88
C PRO A 301 27.37 -7.45 3.58
N ARG A 302 26.54 -6.42 3.31
CA ARG A 302 26.66 -5.12 3.97
C ARG A 302 26.37 -5.19 5.47
N LEU A 303 25.46 -6.06 5.91
CA LEU A 303 25.19 -6.26 7.33
C LEU A 303 26.45 -6.79 8.04
N LEU A 304 27.23 -7.63 7.36
CA LEU A 304 28.45 -8.22 7.90
C LEU A 304 29.70 -7.33 7.78
N ALA A 305 29.58 -6.12 7.21
CA ALA A 305 30.69 -5.18 7.12
C ALA A 305 31.12 -4.69 8.51
N GLU A 306 32.40 -4.37 8.69
CA GLU A 306 32.98 -3.92 9.97
C GLU A 306 32.20 -2.74 10.59
N ALA A 307 31.74 -1.81 9.76
CA ALA A 307 30.93 -0.66 10.19
C ALA A 307 29.58 -1.04 10.84
N ASN A 308 29.08 -2.25 10.62
CA ASN A 308 27.81 -2.75 11.12
C ASN A 308 27.98 -3.93 12.10
N ALA A 309 29.22 -4.26 12.52
CA ALA A 309 29.50 -5.47 13.27
C ALA A 309 28.68 -5.59 14.58
N GLU A 310 28.54 -4.51 15.34
CA GLU A 310 27.73 -4.51 16.58
C GLU A 310 26.24 -4.74 16.32
N LEU A 311 25.71 -4.12 15.25
CA LEU A 311 24.32 -4.32 14.83
C LEU A 311 24.09 -5.76 14.36
N ALA A 312 25.00 -6.29 13.55
CA ALA A 312 24.91 -7.65 13.05
C ALA A 312 24.95 -8.68 14.19
N ASP A 313 25.87 -8.52 15.14
CA ASP A 313 25.97 -9.40 16.31
C ASP A 313 24.69 -9.36 17.15
N SER A 314 24.18 -8.16 17.46
CA SER A 314 22.97 -7.98 18.24
C SER A 314 21.73 -8.53 17.53
N ALA A 315 21.57 -8.24 16.22
CA ALA A 315 20.43 -8.69 15.43
C ALA A 315 20.42 -10.21 15.23
N LEU A 316 21.58 -10.81 14.92
CA LEU A 316 21.68 -12.26 14.77
C LEU A 316 21.49 -13.00 16.11
N THR A 317 21.95 -12.42 17.21
CA THR A 317 21.69 -12.95 18.56
C THR A 317 20.20 -12.90 18.91
N ALA A 318 19.51 -11.81 18.55
CA ALA A 318 18.08 -11.67 18.74
C ALA A 318 17.27 -12.63 17.85
N LEU A 319 17.68 -12.82 16.58
CA LEU A 319 17.11 -13.83 15.70
C LEU A 319 17.32 -15.24 16.26
N GLU A 320 18.52 -15.55 16.73
CA GLU A 320 18.80 -16.83 17.38
C GLU A 320 17.89 -17.04 18.59
N ASN A 321 17.64 -16.01 19.40
CA ASN A 321 16.70 -16.11 20.53
C ASN A 321 15.29 -16.50 20.07
N HIS A 322 14.76 -15.85 19.02
CA HIS A 322 13.46 -16.23 18.44
C HIS A 322 13.47 -17.70 18.00
N LEU A 323 14.49 -18.12 17.24
CA LEU A 323 14.59 -19.47 16.70
C LEU A 323 14.76 -20.54 17.79
N GLN A 324 15.54 -20.27 18.84
CA GLN A 324 15.66 -21.16 20.00
C GLN A 324 14.32 -21.35 20.71
N ARG A 325 13.52 -20.27 20.89
CA ARG A 325 12.16 -20.40 21.43
C ARG A 325 11.31 -21.31 20.56
N VAL A 326 11.37 -21.17 19.23
CA VAL A 326 10.67 -22.06 18.28
C VAL A 326 11.13 -23.52 18.45
N ARG A 327 12.43 -23.80 18.56
CA ARG A 327 12.94 -25.17 18.79
C ARG A 327 12.40 -25.81 20.05
N PHE A 328 12.29 -25.06 21.13
CA PHE A 328 11.85 -25.60 22.41
C PHE A 328 10.34 -25.82 22.46
N ILE A 329 9.56 -25.04 21.71
CA ILE A 329 8.10 -25.13 21.74
C ILE A 329 7.54 -26.00 20.62
N VAL A 330 8.18 -26.16 19.46
CA VAL A 330 7.62 -26.95 18.34
C VAL A 330 8.04 -28.42 18.48
N PRO A 331 7.14 -29.41 18.27
CA PRO A 331 7.55 -30.82 18.29
C PRO A 331 8.55 -31.14 17.18
N GLU A 332 9.40 -32.13 17.43
CA GLU A 332 10.56 -32.48 16.59
C GLU A 332 10.20 -32.69 15.11
N ALA A 333 9.15 -33.45 14.81
CA ALA A 333 8.74 -33.74 13.43
C ALA A 333 8.30 -32.48 12.63
N GLN A 334 7.70 -31.49 13.30
CA GLN A 334 7.34 -30.22 12.69
C GLN A 334 8.56 -29.30 12.60
N LEU A 335 9.42 -29.33 13.63
CA LEU A 335 10.63 -28.54 13.71
C LEU A 335 11.60 -28.88 12.56
N GLU A 336 11.78 -30.18 12.25
CA GLU A 336 12.61 -30.62 11.12
C GLU A 336 12.18 -29.99 9.79
N LYS A 337 10.87 -29.83 9.57
CA LYS A 337 10.32 -29.18 8.38
C LYS A 337 10.52 -27.67 8.41
N LEU A 338 10.29 -27.03 9.56
CA LEU A 338 10.54 -25.60 9.73
C LEU A 338 12.01 -25.24 9.51
N GLN A 339 12.94 -26.10 9.91
CA GLN A 339 14.38 -25.90 9.71
C GLN A 339 14.81 -25.99 8.23
N GLN A 340 13.96 -26.51 7.34
CA GLN A 340 14.19 -26.43 5.88
C GLN A 340 13.86 -25.05 5.31
N VAL A 341 13.05 -24.25 6.01
CA VAL A 341 12.71 -22.89 5.57
C VAL A 341 13.94 -22.01 5.70
N ARG A 342 14.29 -21.32 4.61
CA ARG A 342 15.40 -20.36 4.62
C ARG A 342 14.94 -19.02 5.16
N ILE A 343 15.84 -18.33 5.86
CA ILE A 343 15.58 -16.99 6.39
C ILE A 343 16.56 -16.02 5.74
N TRP A 344 16.08 -14.90 5.23
CA TRP A 344 16.90 -13.87 4.62
C TRP A 344 16.94 -12.64 5.53
N VAL A 345 18.12 -12.09 5.78
CA VAL A 345 18.33 -10.92 6.65
C VAL A 345 19.12 -9.84 5.92
N GLU A 346 18.54 -8.65 5.83
CA GLU A 346 19.18 -7.49 5.22
C GLU A 346 19.52 -6.43 6.27
N LEU A 347 20.55 -5.62 6.00
CA LEU A 347 20.87 -4.46 6.83
C LEU A 347 19.70 -3.49 6.86
N GLU A 348 19.23 -3.13 5.66
CA GLU A 348 18.13 -2.20 5.41
C GLU A 348 17.70 -2.33 3.95
N ASN A 349 16.54 -2.92 3.72
CA ASN A 349 15.87 -2.93 2.43
C ASN A 349 15.22 -1.56 2.15
N ARG A 350 15.29 -1.11 0.89
CA ARG A 350 14.81 0.23 0.51
C ARG A 350 13.30 0.34 0.31
N GLU A 351 12.63 -0.79 0.10
CA GLU A 351 11.24 -0.86 -0.33
C GLU A 351 10.37 -1.66 0.65
N LEU A 352 10.92 -2.75 1.20
CA LEU A 352 10.27 -3.62 2.17
C LEU A 352 10.70 -3.25 3.59
N GLY A 353 9.75 -3.19 4.53
CA GLY A 353 10.02 -2.85 5.93
C GLY A 353 9.58 -3.91 6.94
N ALA A 354 8.40 -4.52 6.75
CA ALA A 354 7.90 -5.54 7.66
C ALA A 354 8.58 -6.90 7.42
N MET A 355 8.84 -7.63 8.52
CA MET A 355 9.16 -9.05 8.43
C MET A 355 8.01 -9.77 7.75
N GLN A 356 8.32 -10.64 6.79
CA GLN A 356 7.29 -11.28 5.96
C GLN A 356 7.82 -12.53 5.26
N TYR A 357 6.93 -13.47 4.97
CA TYR A 357 7.19 -14.63 4.11
C TYR A 357 6.84 -14.34 2.64
N HIS A 358 7.70 -14.78 1.70
CA HIS A 358 7.51 -14.55 0.26
C HIS A 358 7.11 -15.82 -0.50
N PRO A 359 5.81 -16.07 -0.76
CA PRO A 359 5.36 -17.29 -1.42
C PRO A 359 5.50 -17.29 -2.95
N ASP A 360 5.64 -16.11 -3.58
CA ASP A 360 5.44 -15.92 -5.01
C ASP A 360 6.63 -15.20 -5.69
N ARG A 361 7.37 -15.94 -6.52
CA ARG A 361 8.48 -15.39 -7.30
C ARG A 361 8.07 -14.39 -8.36
N GLY A 362 6.89 -14.57 -8.97
CA GLY A 362 6.39 -13.65 -9.99
C GLY A 362 6.19 -12.25 -9.41
N TRP A 363 5.64 -12.18 -8.20
CA TRP A 363 5.47 -10.97 -7.43
C TRP A 363 6.82 -10.31 -7.12
N LEU A 364 7.82 -11.07 -6.68
CA LEU A 364 9.17 -10.54 -6.42
C LEU A 364 9.78 -9.89 -7.67
N ILE A 365 9.69 -10.57 -8.82
CA ILE A 365 10.19 -10.05 -10.11
C ILE A 365 9.42 -8.77 -10.51
N ALA A 366 8.09 -8.81 -10.45
CA ALA A 366 7.22 -7.72 -10.86
C ALA A 366 7.41 -6.45 -10.00
N HIS A 367 7.86 -6.60 -8.76
CA HIS A 367 8.13 -5.49 -7.84
C HIS A 367 9.62 -5.18 -7.71
N GLY A 368 10.47 -5.76 -8.56
CA GLY A 368 11.89 -5.44 -8.64
C GLY A 368 12.74 -5.98 -7.48
N HIS A 369 12.20 -6.86 -6.65
CA HIS A 369 12.90 -7.53 -5.56
C HIS A 369 13.73 -8.70 -6.07
N ASP A 370 14.67 -9.20 -5.26
CA ASP A 370 15.46 -10.37 -5.61
C ASP A 370 14.54 -11.60 -5.72
N PRO A 371 14.41 -12.23 -6.90
CA PRO A 371 13.54 -13.39 -7.08
C PRO A 371 13.97 -14.59 -6.22
N ARG A 372 15.20 -14.61 -5.72
CA ARG A 372 15.71 -15.65 -4.81
C ARG A 372 15.09 -15.59 -3.41
N LEU A 373 14.40 -14.51 -3.05
CA LEU A 373 13.63 -14.41 -1.80
C LEU A 373 12.42 -15.36 -1.77
N GLU A 374 12.01 -15.94 -2.90
CA GLU A 374 10.90 -16.89 -2.95
C GLU A 374 11.09 -18.02 -1.94
N LYS A 375 10.03 -18.37 -1.22
CA LYS A 375 9.99 -19.34 -0.12
C LYS A 375 10.90 -19.03 1.07
N HIS A 376 11.34 -17.78 1.23
CA HIS A 376 12.07 -17.33 2.42
C HIS A 376 11.16 -16.59 3.39
N VAL A 377 11.46 -16.74 4.69
CA VAL A 377 11.11 -15.73 5.69
C VAL A 377 12.12 -14.58 5.55
N HIS A 378 11.65 -13.37 5.37
CA HIS A 378 12.50 -12.21 5.12
C HIS A 378 12.44 -11.24 6.30
N VAL A 379 13.60 -10.84 6.79
CA VAL A 379 13.83 -9.72 7.71
C VAL A 379 14.49 -8.58 6.92
N PRO A 380 13.69 -7.63 6.40
CA PRO A 380 14.23 -6.59 5.50
C PRO A 380 15.09 -5.54 6.21
N VAL A 381 14.92 -5.39 7.53
CA VAL A 381 15.66 -4.41 8.33
C VAL A 381 16.17 -5.09 9.60
N ALA A 382 17.46 -5.43 9.64
CA ALA A 382 18.07 -6.15 10.77
C ALA A 382 17.86 -5.45 12.12
N LYS A 383 17.79 -4.12 12.15
CA LYS A 383 17.55 -3.34 13.37
C LYS A 383 16.20 -3.66 14.04
N ASP A 384 15.21 -4.09 13.28
CA ASP A 384 13.89 -4.39 13.83
C ASP A 384 13.90 -5.64 14.73
N LEU A 385 14.89 -6.53 14.57
CA LEU A 385 15.11 -7.68 15.46
C LEU A 385 15.54 -7.27 16.87
N ILE A 386 16.07 -6.07 17.06
CA ILE A 386 16.50 -5.56 18.38
C ILE A 386 15.64 -4.38 18.86
N ASP A 387 14.64 -3.99 18.08
CA ASP A 387 13.76 -2.89 18.45
C ASP A 387 12.81 -3.30 19.57
N ARG A 388 12.87 -2.56 20.68
CA ARG A 388 12.08 -2.85 21.88
C ARG A 388 10.58 -2.90 21.59
N ARG A 389 10.07 -2.02 20.72
CA ARG A 389 8.64 -1.96 20.41
C ARG A 389 8.21 -3.18 19.61
N THR A 390 9.06 -3.72 18.73
CA THR A 390 8.81 -5.00 18.04
C THR A 390 8.63 -6.13 19.06
N TRP A 391 9.51 -6.23 20.06
CA TRP A 391 9.41 -7.27 21.10
C TRP A 391 8.20 -7.10 22.02
N GLU A 392 7.82 -5.87 22.34
CA GLU A 392 6.62 -5.58 23.15
C GLU A 392 5.33 -5.84 22.37
N LYS A 393 5.31 -5.53 21.08
CA LYS A 393 4.16 -5.73 20.20
C LYS A 393 4.00 -7.19 19.83
N HIS A 394 5.01 -7.78 19.20
CA HIS A 394 4.90 -9.02 18.43
C HIS A 394 6.03 -9.99 18.82
N PRO A 395 6.03 -10.51 20.05
CA PRO A 395 7.15 -11.30 20.61
C PRO A 395 7.41 -12.62 19.87
N TYR A 396 6.49 -13.06 19.01
CA TYR A 396 6.58 -14.27 18.20
C TYR A 396 6.52 -14.00 16.69
N VAL A 397 6.87 -12.80 16.22
CA VAL A 397 6.86 -12.44 14.78
C VAL A 397 7.63 -13.42 13.87
N ILE A 398 8.78 -13.95 14.29
CA ILE A 398 9.50 -14.95 13.48
C ILE A 398 8.73 -16.28 13.40
N LEU A 399 8.02 -16.66 14.47
CA LEU A 399 7.15 -17.83 14.45
C LEU A 399 5.94 -17.60 13.54
N HIS A 400 5.40 -16.38 13.50
CA HIS A 400 4.33 -15.99 12.57
C HIS A 400 4.74 -16.24 11.12
N GLU A 401 5.91 -15.72 10.71
CA GLU A 401 6.40 -15.91 9.34
C GLU A 401 6.76 -17.36 9.03
N LEU A 402 7.30 -18.10 10.02
CA LEU A 402 7.52 -19.53 9.89
C LEU A 402 6.20 -20.32 9.78
N ALA A 403 5.10 -19.85 10.37
CA ALA A 403 3.78 -20.44 10.22
C ALA A 403 3.24 -20.22 8.80
N HIS A 404 3.41 -19.02 8.21
CA HIS A 404 3.12 -18.80 6.79
C HIS A 404 3.91 -19.75 5.89
N ALA A 405 5.21 -19.92 6.17
CA ALA A 405 6.06 -20.84 5.42
C ALA A 405 5.62 -22.31 5.57
N TYR A 406 5.21 -22.75 6.76
CA TYR A 406 4.70 -24.11 6.98
C TYR A 406 3.37 -24.34 6.26
N HIS A 407 2.48 -23.34 6.30
CA HIS A 407 1.19 -23.39 5.61
C HIS A 407 1.39 -23.49 4.10
N ASP A 408 2.33 -22.75 3.50
CA ASP A 408 2.64 -22.85 2.08
C ASP A 408 3.34 -24.18 1.72
N GLN A 409 4.46 -24.47 2.37
CA GLN A 409 5.42 -25.49 1.91
C GLN A 409 5.10 -26.91 2.39
N VAL A 410 4.34 -27.05 3.48
CA VAL A 410 4.04 -28.36 4.07
C VAL A 410 2.57 -28.72 3.91
N LEU A 411 1.67 -27.79 4.22
CA LEU A 411 0.22 -28.03 4.16
C LEU A 411 -0.37 -27.71 2.79
N GLY A 412 0.13 -26.65 2.15
CA GLY A 412 -0.52 -25.97 1.04
C GLY A 412 -1.54 -24.95 1.52
N PHE A 413 -1.54 -23.75 0.95
CA PHE A 413 -2.48 -22.68 1.33
C PHE A 413 -3.96 -23.03 1.09
N ASP A 414 -4.26 -24.11 0.37
CA ASP A 414 -5.63 -24.57 0.14
C ASP A 414 -6.09 -25.64 1.12
N GLU A 415 -5.37 -25.87 2.22
CA GLU A 415 -5.72 -26.93 3.16
C GLU A 415 -7.12 -26.73 3.75
N ALA A 416 -7.96 -27.74 3.51
CA ALA A 416 -9.40 -27.67 3.65
C ALA A 416 -9.84 -27.41 5.09
N LYS A 417 -9.15 -28.00 6.08
CA LYS A 417 -9.50 -27.82 7.49
C LYS A 417 -9.27 -26.39 7.97
N ILE A 418 -8.18 -25.75 7.52
CA ILE A 418 -7.86 -24.36 7.86
C ILE A 418 -8.89 -23.42 7.22
N ARG A 419 -9.17 -23.59 5.93
CA ARG A 419 -10.20 -22.80 5.23
C ARG A 419 -11.57 -22.94 5.88
N ALA A 420 -12.01 -24.16 6.19
CA ALA A 420 -13.30 -24.40 6.82
C ALA A 420 -13.39 -23.78 8.23
N ALA A 421 -12.32 -23.84 9.03
CA ALA A 421 -12.27 -23.18 10.33
C ALA A 421 -12.33 -21.65 10.18
N TYR A 422 -11.58 -21.07 9.23
CA TYR A 422 -11.59 -19.64 8.95
C TYR A 422 -12.97 -19.14 8.51
N ASP A 423 -13.58 -19.79 7.52
CA ASP A 423 -14.88 -19.39 6.97
C ASP A 423 -15.95 -19.35 8.06
N GLN A 424 -15.94 -20.34 8.94
CA GLN A 424 -16.88 -20.38 10.05
C GLN A 424 -16.57 -19.34 11.14
N ALA A 425 -15.30 -19.14 11.50
CA ALA A 425 -14.91 -18.10 12.46
C ALA A 425 -15.37 -16.72 11.96
N LYS A 426 -15.27 -16.49 10.65
CA LYS A 426 -15.77 -15.29 9.97
C LYS A 426 -17.29 -15.17 10.03
N GLU A 427 -18.02 -16.26 9.82
CA GLU A 427 -19.48 -16.31 9.95
C GLU A 427 -19.96 -16.04 11.39
N GLN A 428 -19.27 -16.58 12.39
CA GLN A 428 -19.62 -16.40 13.81
C GLN A 428 -19.31 -14.98 14.31
N GLY A 429 -18.31 -14.32 13.73
CA GLY A 429 -17.99 -12.92 14.02
C GLY A 429 -17.37 -12.66 15.39
N HIS A 430 -16.98 -13.70 16.14
CA HIS A 430 -16.40 -13.54 17.48
C HIS A 430 -15.02 -12.84 17.48
N TYR A 431 -14.36 -12.81 16.32
CA TYR A 431 -13.10 -12.09 16.09
C TYR A 431 -13.25 -10.60 15.70
N GLN A 432 -14.47 -10.08 15.50
CA GLN A 432 -14.68 -8.69 15.05
C GLN A 432 -14.30 -7.63 16.10
N LYS A 433 -14.22 -8.02 17.38
CA LYS A 433 -13.93 -7.09 18.48
C LYS A 433 -13.23 -7.78 19.66
N VAL A 434 -11.97 -8.11 19.46
CA VAL A 434 -11.08 -8.75 20.44
C VAL A 434 -10.11 -7.75 21.06
N LEU A 435 -9.47 -8.10 22.17
CA LEU A 435 -8.42 -7.25 22.74
C LEU A 435 -7.17 -7.32 21.87
N LEU A 436 -6.54 -6.17 21.62
CA LEU A 436 -5.15 -6.05 21.16
C LEU A 436 -4.24 -6.00 22.39
N PHE A 437 -2.95 -6.35 22.26
CA PHE A 437 -1.96 -6.29 23.34
C PHE A 437 -1.88 -4.92 24.04
N THR A 438 -2.31 -3.84 23.36
CA THR A 438 -2.44 -2.48 23.91
C THR A 438 -3.62 -2.30 24.87
N GLY A 439 -4.50 -3.30 25.00
CA GLY A 439 -5.78 -3.25 25.71
C GLY A 439 -6.95 -2.67 24.90
N GLN A 440 -6.70 -2.15 23.69
CA GLN A 440 -7.77 -1.68 22.81
C GLN A 440 -8.59 -2.84 22.26
N ARG A 441 -9.86 -2.59 21.91
CA ARG A 441 -10.69 -3.59 21.22
C ARG A 441 -10.75 -3.31 19.72
N VAL A 442 -10.29 -4.26 18.91
CA VAL A 442 -10.15 -4.17 17.45
C VAL A 442 -10.62 -5.45 16.78
N GLU A 443 -10.78 -5.44 15.46
CA GLU A 443 -10.93 -6.68 14.68
C GLU A 443 -9.60 -7.43 14.68
N HIS A 444 -9.66 -8.75 14.90
CA HIS A 444 -8.47 -9.58 14.95
C HIS A 444 -7.80 -9.65 13.58
N TYR A 445 -6.47 -9.47 13.53
CA TYR A 445 -5.72 -9.44 12.27
C TYR A 445 -5.89 -10.71 11.41
N GLY A 446 -5.96 -11.88 12.06
CA GLY A 446 -6.28 -13.16 11.43
C GLY A 446 -7.57 -13.20 10.60
N MET A 447 -8.49 -12.23 10.74
CA MET A 447 -9.67 -12.15 9.88
C MET A 447 -9.40 -11.64 8.47
N THR A 448 -8.19 -11.12 8.19
CA THR A 448 -7.77 -10.64 6.86
C THR A 448 -7.88 -11.73 5.80
N ASN A 449 -7.34 -12.92 6.08
CA ASN A 449 -7.48 -14.12 5.24
C ASN A 449 -7.12 -15.37 6.05
N HIS A 450 -7.37 -16.55 5.50
CA HIS A 450 -7.13 -17.84 6.18
C HIS A 450 -5.65 -18.15 6.45
N LYS A 451 -4.71 -17.47 5.77
CA LYS A 451 -3.27 -17.60 6.03
C LYS A 451 -2.90 -16.87 7.32
N GLU A 452 -3.35 -15.62 7.46
CA GLU A 452 -3.18 -14.83 8.70
C GLU A 452 -3.89 -15.49 9.88
N TYR A 453 -5.10 -16.01 9.65
CA TYR A 453 -5.83 -16.79 10.65
C TYR A 453 -5.02 -17.96 11.21
N PHE A 454 -4.33 -18.69 10.34
CA PHE A 454 -3.47 -19.80 10.73
C PHE A 454 -2.21 -19.33 11.46
N ALA A 455 -1.55 -18.27 10.98
CA ALA A 455 -0.32 -17.75 11.58
C ALA A 455 -0.57 -17.17 12.98
N GLU A 456 -1.57 -16.31 13.13
CA GLU A 456 -2.01 -15.74 14.41
C GLU A 456 -2.47 -16.83 15.41
N GLY A 457 -3.25 -17.81 14.93
CA GLY A 457 -3.65 -18.95 15.74
C GLY A 457 -2.46 -19.77 16.21
N THR A 458 -1.44 -19.94 15.35
CA THR A 458 -0.19 -20.64 15.68
C THR A 458 0.58 -19.92 16.79
N GLU A 459 0.64 -18.59 16.75
CA GLU A 459 1.23 -17.81 17.84
C GLU A 459 0.50 -18.04 19.17
N ALA A 460 -0.83 -17.96 19.18
CA ALA A 460 -1.62 -18.22 20.38
C ALA A 460 -1.45 -19.67 20.88
N TYR A 461 -1.39 -20.65 19.98
CA TYR A 461 -1.31 -22.07 20.32
C TYR A 461 0.06 -22.48 20.88
N LEU A 462 1.15 -21.93 20.33
CA LEU A 462 2.52 -22.30 20.68
C LEU A 462 3.20 -21.32 21.64
N GLY A 463 2.76 -20.07 21.67
CA GLY A 463 3.42 -18.97 22.37
C GLY A 463 2.40 -17.95 22.90
N VAL A 464 2.59 -16.69 22.50
CA VAL A 464 1.74 -15.57 22.88
C VAL A 464 1.46 -14.74 21.64
N ASN A 465 0.18 -14.57 21.32
CA ASN A 465 -0.26 -13.70 20.24
C ASN A 465 -0.39 -12.23 20.69
N ASP A 466 -0.40 -11.28 19.76
CA ASP A 466 -0.63 -9.86 20.06
C ASP A 466 -2.11 -9.45 19.96
N PHE A 467 -2.98 -10.34 19.50
CA PHE A 467 -4.44 -10.23 19.56
C PHE A 467 -5.03 -11.36 20.42
N TYR A 468 -6.11 -11.05 21.17
CA TYR A 468 -6.89 -12.06 21.87
C TYR A 468 -7.59 -12.96 20.83
N PRO A 469 -7.49 -14.29 20.93
CA PRO A 469 -6.91 -15.04 22.04
C PRO A 469 -5.39 -14.97 22.12
N PHE A 470 -4.86 -14.53 23.26
CA PHE A 470 -3.42 -14.28 23.42
C PHE A 470 -2.65 -15.58 23.67
N VAL A 471 -3.30 -16.58 24.26
CA VAL A 471 -2.68 -17.86 24.63
C VAL A 471 -3.59 -19.05 24.33
N ARG A 472 -2.99 -20.24 24.30
CA ARG A 472 -3.66 -21.51 23.93
C ARG A 472 -4.97 -21.77 24.67
N ALA A 473 -5.01 -21.49 25.97
CA ALA A 473 -6.20 -21.74 26.78
C ALA A 473 -7.37 -20.85 26.35
N GLU A 474 -7.09 -19.58 26.10
CA GLU A 474 -8.08 -18.63 25.57
C GLU A 474 -8.50 -19.02 24.15
N LEU A 475 -7.55 -19.48 23.32
CA LEU A 475 -7.86 -19.95 21.98
C LEU A 475 -8.82 -21.14 22.01
N LYS A 476 -8.60 -22.09 22.92
CA LYS A 476 -9.49 -23.25 23.08
C LYS A 476 -10.92 -22.85 23.45
N GLU A 477 -11.07 -21.82 24.26
CA GLU A 477 -12.38 -21.32 24.70
C GLU A 477 -13.06 -20.51 23.59
N HIS A 478 -12.30 -19.61 22.95
CA HIS A 478 -12.81 -18.67 21.96
C HIS A 478 -13.05 -19.31 20.60
N ASP A 479 -12.11 -20.13 20.13
CA ASP A 479 -12.17 -20.86 18.87
C ASP A 479 -11.68 -22.32 19.05
N PRO A 480 -12.54 -23.20 19.59
CA PRO A 480 -12.21 -24.60 19.78
C PRO A 480 -11.92 -25.35 18.48
N ARG A 481 -12.37 -24.84 17.32
CA ARG A 481 -12.13 -25.49 16.03
C ARG A 481 -10.75 -25.16 15.50
N LEU A 482 -10.33 -23.89 15.54
CA LEU A 482 -8.96 -23.52 15.25
C LEU A 482 -7.99 -24.25 16.19
N HIS A 483 -8.31 -24.30 17.48
CA HIS A 483 -7.54 -25.08 18.44
C HIS A 483 -7.39 -26.55 18.01
N ALA A 484 -8.47 -27.21 17.58
CA ALA A 484 -8.41 -28.60 17.14
C ALA A 484 -7.55 -28.77 15.88
N VAL A 485 -7.67 -27.87 14.90
CA VAL A 485 -6.82 -27.87 13.70
C VAL A 485 -5.34 -27.70 14.08
N LEU A 486 -5.03 -26.77 14.98
CA LEU A 486 -3.66 -26.52 15.42
C LEU A 486 -3.10 -27.65 16.29
N GLU A 487 -3.94 -28.37 17.03
CA GLU A 487 -3.52 -29.58 17.74
C GLU A 487 -3.16 -30.72 16.78
N GLU A 488 -3.88 -30.85 15.67
CA GLU A 488 -3.49 -31.82 14.63
C GLU A 488 -2.18 -31.43 13.94
N VAL A 489 -1.97 -30.13 13.67
CA VAL A 489 -0.78 -29.63 12.95
C VAL A 489 0.46 -29.64 13.86
N TRP A 490 0.33 -29.09 15.07
CA TRP A 490 1.43 -28.85 15.99
C TRP A 490 1.50 -29.82 17.17
N GLY A 491 0.63 -30.83 17.19
CA GLY A 491 0.58 -31.83 18.24
C GLY A 491 -0.05 -31.36 19.56
N PRO A 492 -0.47 -32.30 20.42
CA PRO A 492 -1.07 -31.97 21.72
C PRO A 492 -0.07 -31.27 22.63
N ARG A 493 -0.59 -30.37 23.47
CA ARG A 493 0.22 -29.58 24.41
C ARG A 493 -0.20 -29.87 25.85
N HIS A 494 0.79 -30.13 26.70
CA HIS A 494 0.58 -30.38 28.12
C HIS A 494 0.43 -29.10 28.95
#